data_AF-A0A392PJ53-F1
#
_entry.id   AF-A0A392PJ53-F1
#
_cell.length_a   1.000
_cell.length_b   1.000
_cell.length_c   1.000
_cell.angle_alpha   90.00
_cell.angle_beta   90.00
_cell.angle_gamma   90.00
#
_symmetry.space_group_name_H-M   'P 1'
#
loop_
_entity.id
_entity.type
_entity.pdbx_description
1 polymer ?
#
loop_
_entity_poly.entity_id
_entity_poly.type
_entity_poly.pdbx_seq_one_letter_code
_entity_poly.pdbx_strand_id
1 'polypeptide(L)'
;MQSGLLSLTFDIALSHWCIFNRSYAEQIVATWKIQFDKSDIIHKIALLHLANDILQNSKRNGNEFVIEFWKVLPAALKDVIAENNPRGERAVSRL
;
A
#
# COMPACT_ATOMS: atom_id res chain seq x y z
N MET A 1 17.30 -11.85 -9.45
CA MET A 1 17.14 -12.39 -8.08
C MET A 1 17.52 -11.40 -6.97
N GLN A 2 18.47 -10.47 -7.18
CA GLN A 2 18.81 -9.43 -6.17
C GLN A 2 17.75 -8.31 -6.01
N SER A 3 16.95 -8.03 -7.04
CA SER A 3 15.96 -6.94 -7.03
C SER A 3 14.75 -7.17 -6.10
N GLY A 4 14.41 -8.43 -5.78
CA GLY A 4 13.28 -8.75 -4.91
C GLY A 4 13.55 -8.52 -3.42
N LEU A 5 14.80 -8.71 -2.97
CA LEU A 5 15.20 -8.58 -1.57
C LEU A 5 15.33 -7.11 -1.11
N LEU A 6 15.71 -6.20 -2.01
CA LEU A 6 15.78 -4.75 -1.73
C LEU A 6 14.38 -4.09 -1.67
N SER A 7 13.41 -4.59 -2.44
CA SER A 7 12.00 -4.16 -2.32
C SER A 7 11.46 -4.52 -0.93
N LEU A 8 11.68 -5.77 -0.50
CA LEU A 8 11.21 -6.28 0.79
C LEU A 8 11.78 -5.53 2.00
N THR A 9 13.02 -5.06 1.98
CA THR A 9 13.61 -4.33 3.13
C THR A 9 13.18 -2.87 3.21
N PHE A 10 12.91 -2.21 2.07
CA PHE A 10 12.48 -0.81 2.05
C PHE A 10 11.01 -0.67 2.47
N ASP A 11 10.16 -1.61 2.07
CA ASP A 11 8.75 -1.67 2.46
C ASP A 11 8.59 -1.82 3.99
N ILE A 12 9.47 -2.61 4.64
CA ILE A 12 9.44 -2.82 6.11
C ILE A 12 9.75 -1.53 6.88
N ALA A 13 10.83 -0.81 6.51
CA ALA A 13 11.23 0.41 7.21
C ALA A 13 10.18 1.52 7.06
N LEU A 14 9.62 1.68 5.86
CA LEU A 14 8.58 2.67 5.59
C LEU A 14 7.27 2.30 6.28
N SER A 15 6.86 1.03 6.24
CA SER A 15 5.68 0.54 6.95
C SER A 15 5.77 0.80 8.45
N HIS A 16 6.93 0.50 9.08
CA HIS A 16 7.16 0.78 10.49
C HIS A 16 7.11 2.28 10.80
N TRP A 17 7.68 3.14 9.95
CA TRP A 17 7.59 4.58 10.13
C TRP A 17 6.14 5.07 10.04
N CYS A 18 5.35 4.57 9.09
CA CYS A 18 3.93 4.89 8.99
C CYS A 18 3.17 4.47 10.26
N ILE A 19 3.37 3.23 10.73
CA ILE A 19 2.70 2.70 11.93
C ILE A 19 3.08 3.50 13.18
N PHE A 20 4.35 3.86 13.33
CA PHE A 20 4.81 4.72 14.42
C PHE A 20 4.12 6.08 14.39
N ASN A 21 3.91 6.65 13.21
CA ASN A 21 3.26 7.94 12.98
C ASN A 21 1.73 7.83 12.75
N ARG A 22 1.05 6.83 13.33
CA ARG A 22 -0.40 6.57 13.11
C ARG A 22 -1.35 7.74 13.42
N SER A 23 -0.94 8.71 14.24
CA SER A 23 -1.70 9.96 14.44
C SER A 23 -1.88 10.75 13.15
N TYR A 24 -1.05 10.50 12.13
CA TYR A 24 -1.07 11.12 10.82
C TYR A 24 -1.61 10.17 9.73
N ALA A 25 -2.33 9.10 10.10
CA ALA A 25 -2.80 8.08 9.16
C ALA A 25 -3.57 8.69 7.97
N GLU A 26 -4.44 9.67 8.20
CA GLU A 26 -5.18 10.37 7.14
C GLU A 26 -4.22 11.01 6.11
N GLN A 27 -3.22 11.77 6.58
CA GLN A 27 -2.25 12.45 5.72
C GLN A 27 -1.34 11.47 4.97
N ILE A 28 -0.93 10.39 5.65
CA ILE A 28 -0.11 9.32 5.05
C ILE A 28 -0.91 8.62 3.94
N VAL A 29 -2.15 8.25 4.19
CA VAL A 29 -3.01 7.58 3.19
C VAL A 29 -3.37 8.52 2.04
N ALA A 30 -3.61 9.81 2.31
CA ALA A 30 -3.81 10.82 1.28
C ALA A 30 -2.56 10.96 0.38
N THR A 31 -1.36 10.99 0.98
CA THR A 31 -0.10 11.03 0.23
C THR A 31 0.10 9.77 -0.60
N TRP A 32 -0.15 8.60 -0.01
CA TRP A 32 -0.13 7.32 -0.72
C TRP A 32 -1.04 7.35 -1.95
N LYS A 33 -2.27 7.86 -1.83
CA LYS A 33 -3.23 7.95 -2.94
C LYS A 33 -2.73 8.86 -4.05
N ILE A 34 -2.20 10.03 -3.71
CA ILE A 34 -1.61 10.97 -4.70
C ILE A 34 -0.46 10.30 -5.47
N GLN A 35 0.39 9.53 -4.79
CA GLN A 35 1.49 8.82 -5.46
C GLN A 35 0.99 7.66 -6.31
N PHE A 36 -0.02 6.93 -5.82
CA PHE A 36 -0.64 5.82 -6.54
C PHE A 36 -1.24 6.26 -7.88
N ASP A 37 -1.96 7.38 -7.88
CA ASP A 37 -2.64 7.91 -9.07
C ASP A 37 -1.67 8.38 -10.17
N LYS A 38 -0.46 8.78 -9.78
CA LYS A 38 0.59 9.27 -10.68
C LYS A 38 1.55 8.17 -11.14
N SER A 39 1.41 6.96 -10.60
CA SER A 39 2.36 5.86 -10.77
C SER A 39 2.02 4.99 -11.98
N ASP A 40 3.05 4.37 -12.56
CA ASP A 40 2.86 3.23 -13.47
C ASP A 40 2.50 1.94 -12.71
N ILE A 41 2.18 0.88 -13.43
CA ILE A 41 1.76 -0.40 -12.85
C ILE A 41 2.79 -1.00 -11.88
N ILE A 42 4.08 -0.84 -12.14
CA ILE A 42 5.14 -1.42 -11.32
C ILE A 42 5.15 -0.73 -9.95
N HIS A 43 5.07 0.61 -9.96
CA HIS A 43 5.02 1.41 -8.74
C HIS A 43 3.68 1.26 -8.00
N LYS A 44 2.55 1.13 -8.71
CA LYS A 44 1.25 0.82 -8.09
C LYS A 44 1.29 -0.50 -7.33
N ILE A 45 1.91 -1.55 -7.89
CA ILE A 45 2.08 -2.83 -7.20
C ILE A 45 2.91 -2.68 -5.92
N ALA A 46 4.02 -1.94 -5.97
CA ALA A 46 4.84 -1.67 -4.78
C ALA A 46 4.04 -0.91 -3.70
N LEU A 47 3.26 0.10 -4.10
CA LEU A 47 2.38 0.84 -3.20
C LEU A 47 1.26 -0.03 -2.61
N LEU A 48 0.72 -1.01 -3.34
CA LEU A 48 -0.22 -1.99 -2.80
C LEU A 48 0.45 -2.91 -1.76
N HIS A 49 1.70 -3.33 -1.98
CA HIS A 49 2.44 -4.09 -0.97
C HIS A 49 2.67 -3.28 0.30
N LEU A 50 3.05 -2.00 0.18
CA LEU A 50 3.18 -1.11 1.32
C LEU A 50 1.84 -0.94 2.08
N ALA A 51 0.74 -0.73 1.37
CA ALA A 51 -0.59 -0.62 1.99
C ALA A 51 -0.97 -1.91 2.73
N ASN A 52 -0.70 -3.07 2.12
CA ASN A 52 -0.92 -4.36 2.76
C ASN A 52 -0.10 -4.52 4.04
N ASP A 53 1.21 -4.21 4.00
CA ASP A 53 2.08 -4.32 5.15
C ASP A 53 1.67 -3.39 6.29
N ILE A 54 1.27 -2.15 5.98
CA ILE A 54 0.74 -1.23 7.00
C ILE A 54 -0.54 -1.79 7.60
N LEU A 55 -1.50 -2.23 6.77
CA LEU A 55 -2.79 -2.77 7.25
C LEU A 55 -2.62 -4.04 8.09
N GLN A 56 -1.69 -4.92 7.73
CA GLN A 56 -1.47 -6.16 8.46
C GLN A 56 -0.78 -5.90 9.81
N ASN A 57 0.16 -4.96 9.87
CA ASN A 57 0.97 -4.71 11.06
C ASN A 57 0.37 -3.63 11.99
N SER A 58 -0.48 -2.72 11.51
CA SER A 58 -1.04 -1.63 12.33
C SER A 58 -2.17 -2.07 13.27
N LYS A 59 -2.84 -3.21 12.99
CA LYS A 59 -4.04 -3.66 13.73
C LYS A 59 -3.83 -3.81 15.24
N ARG A 60 -2.59 -4.11 15.67
CA ARG A 60 -2.23 -4.23 17.09
C ARG A 60 -2.13 -2.87 17.79
N ASN A 61 -1.96 -1.80 17.03
CA ASN A 61 -1.74 -0.45 17.51
C ASN A 61 -3.00 0.42 17.42
N GLY A 62 -3.93 0.08 16.50
CA GLY A 62 -5.22 0.75 16.33
C GLY A 62 -5.80 0.58 14.93
N ASN A 63 -6.96 1.20 14.69
CA ASN A 63 -7.73 1.05 13.46
C ASN A 63 -7.60 2.24 12.50
N GLU A 64 -6.74 3.23 12.78
CA GLU A 64 -6.63 4.46 11.98
C GLU A 64 -6.32 4.15 10.52
N PHE A 65 -5.29 3.35 10.26
CA PHE A 65 -4.93 2.97 8.90
C PHE A 65 -6.02 2.15 8.23
N VAL A 66 -6.72 1.28 8.96
CA VAL A 66 -7.84 0.50 8.41
C VAL A 66 -8.95 1.43 7.93
N ILE A 67 -9.34 2.40 8.77
CA ILE A 67 -10.39 3.37 8.47
C ILE A 67 -10.01 4.22 7.24
N GLU A 68 -8.78 4.74 7.20
CA GLU A 68 -8.34 5.63 6.13
C GLU A 68 -8.14 4.88 4.80
N PHE A 69 -7.50 3.70 4.81
CA PHE A 69 -7.32 2.92 3.59
C PHE A 69 -8.64 2.42 2.99
N TRP A 70 -9.66 2.13 3.80
CA TRP A 70 -11.00 1.75 3.31
C TRP A 70 -11.67 2.83 2.45
N LYS A 71 -11.30 4.10 2.61
CA LYS A 71 -11.83 5.18 1.77
C LYS A 71 -11.25 5.16 0.35
N VAL A 72 -10.04 4.62 0.15
CA VAL A 72 -9.28 4.77 -1.10
C VAL A 72 -8.97 3.46 -1.82
N LEU A 73 -8.80 2.35 -1.08
CA LEU A 73 -8.45 1.04 -1.65
C LEU A 73 -9.45 0.54 -2.69
N PRO A 74 -10.78 0.62 -2.49
CA PRO A 74 -11.73 0.10 -3.47
C PRO A 74 -11.56 0.71 -4.87
N ALA A 75 -11.18 1.99 -4.97
CA ALA A 75 -10.87 2.63 -6.25
C ALA A 75 -9.50 2.18 -6.78
N ALA A 76 -8.47 2.21 -5.95
CA ALA A 76 -7.12 1.81 -6.33
C ALA A 76 -7.02 0.36 -6.85
N LEU A 77 -7.75 -0.58 -6.24
CA LEU A 77 -7.81 -1.97 -6.69
C LEU A 77 -8.47 -2.11 -8.06
N LYS A 78 -9.54 -1.34 -8.32
CA LYS A 78 -10.21 -1.34 -9.63
C LYS A 78 -9.28 -0.82 -10.72
N ASP A 79 -8.51 0.23 -10.44
CA ASP A 79 -7.55 0.80 -11.38
C ASP A 79 -6.50 -0.24 -11.80
N VAL A 80 -5.97 -1.01 -10.84
CA VAL A 80 -4.97 -2.06 -11.12
C VAL A 80 -5.56 -3.24 -11.88
N ILE A 81 -6.81 -3.64 -11.59
CA ILE A 81 -7.50 -4.69 -12.34
C ILE A 81 -7.73 -4.24 -13.79
N ALA A 82 -8.12 -2.98 -14.01
CA ALA A 82 -8.39 -2.44 -15.35
C ALA A 82 -7.15 -2.46 -16.28
N GLU A 83 -5.94 -2.47 -15.72
CA GLU A 83 -4.69 -2.56 -16.48
C GLU A 83 -4.39 -3.97 -17.02
N ASN A 84 -5.19 -5.00 -16.66
CA ASN A 84 -5.05 -6.40 -17.10
C ASN A 84 -3.61 -6.95 -16.93
N ASN A 85 -2.94 -6.56 -15.84
CA ASN A 85 -1.57 -6.97 -15.55
C ASN A 85 -1.56 -8.17 -14.58
N PRO A 86 -1.00 -9.33 -14.95
CA PRO A 86 -1.01 -10.53 -14.09
C PRO A 86 -0.26 -10.38 -12.76
N ARG A 87 0.64 -9.39 -12.64
CA ARG A 87 1.30 -9.08 -11.36
C ARG A 87 0.43 -8.14 -10.52
N GLY A 88 -0.28 -7.21 -11.17
CA GLY A 88 -1.28 -6.34 -10.56
C GLY A 88 -2.42 -7.14 -9.93
N GLU A 89 -3.02 -8.05 -10.69
CA GLU A 89 -4.09 -8.95 -10.21
C GLU A 89 -3.66 -9.76 -8.98
N ARG A 90 -2.43 -10.29 -8.99
CA ARG A 90 -1.88 -11.02 -7.83
C ARG A 90 -1.67 -10.14 -6.60
N ALA A 91 -1.32 -8.87 -6.78
CA ALA A 91 -1.19 -7.93 -5.68
C ALA A 91 -2.57 -7.60 -5.08
N VAL A 92 -3.58 -7.40 -5.93
CA VAL A 92 -4.96 -7.15 -5.49
C VAL A 92 -5.53 -8.31 -4.68
N SER A 93 -5.33 -9.56 -5.13
CA SER A 93 -5.86 -10.75 -4.43
C SER A 93 -5.25 -11.02 -3.05
N ARG A 94 -4.22 -10.27 -2.64
CA ARG A 94 -3.50 -10.43 -1.37
C ARG A 94 -3.89 -9.40 -0.31
N LEU A 95 -4.66 -8.37 -0.68
CA LEU A 95 -5.18 -7.31 0.18
C LEU A 95 -6.53 -7.71 0.79
#